data_AF-F0QTI2-F1
#
_entry.id   AF-F0QTI2-F1
#
_cell.length_a   1.000
_cell.length_b   1.000
_cell.length_c   1.000
_cell.angle_alpha   90.00
_cell.angle_beta   90.00
_cell.angle_gamma   90.00
#
_symmetry.space_group_name_H-M   'P 1'
#
loop_
_entity.id
_entity.type
_entity.pdbx_description
1 polymer ?
#
loop_
_entity_poly.entity_id
_entity_poly.type
_entity_poly.pdbx_seq_one_letter_code
_entity_poly.pdbx_strand_id
1 'polypeptide(L)'
;MSQYLSPKIRLVGAFELGFKLVARSGLLIRSGRAKEIMGAADIEPLSITRAYAVGKNTYLLKVPYIPGSSLKGKARSLLELALGLDLHTTDGKIYYHSRVISNNIVHDDPYCPVDNVFGSMSMQPLYFQPSEEGSSPYSWFFERCWAPSRAIFRDMYPSQGYIERLCQLKGGCDNVYFEDFLEEKGENRIDRVTSAADPRTVLRVRADVEFEGSITLLVYDVDICRRRECDEHSRFKEFIKDYPARYYLSSLIDSLILVEETYIGGSGTRGYGNVEFRDLVLKFQNLVKGDVGFREIHKADGLLDVRDFVDKTDVFNELRDLLCK
;
A
#
# COMPACT_ATOMS: atom_id res chain seq x y z
N MET A 1 -25.41 -0.44 -34.61
CA MET A 1 -24.30 0.08 -33.77
C MET A 1 -23.94 -1.02 -32.80
N SER A 2 -22.68 -1.46 -32.78
CA SER A 2 -22.22 -2.38 -31.72
C SER A 2 -22.34 -1.66 -30.37
N GLN A 3 -23.12 -2.24 -29.45
CA GLN A 3 -23.34 -1.66 -28.13
C GLN A 3 -22.19 -2.11 -27.23
N TYR A 4 -21.20 -1.23 -27.04
CA TYR A 4 -20.05 -1.53 -26.20
C TYR A 4 -20.47 -1.62 -24.72
N LEU A 5 -20.01 -2.67 -24.03
CA LEU A 5 -20.16 -2.79 -22.58
C LEU A 5 -19.48 -1.58 -21.92
N SER A 6 -20.25 -0.78 -21.19
CA SER A 6 -19.78 0.44 -20.54
C SER A 6 -20.08 0.37 -19.04
N PRO A 7 -19.07 0.28 -18.17
CA PRO A 7 -19.30 0.23 -16.74
C PRO A 7 -19.90 1.56 -16.26
N LYS A 8 -20.99 1.48 -15.49
CA LYS A 8 -21.57 2.62 -14.79
C LYS A 8 -21.03 2.63 -13.36
N ILE A 9 -19.98 3.42 -13.16
CA ILE A 9 -19.28 3.57 -11.88
C ILE A 9 -19.14 5.06 -11.60
N ARG A 10 -19.39 5.44 -10.34
CA ARG A 10 -19.19 6.80 -9.85
C ARG A 10 -18.29 6.77 -8.62
N LEU A 11 -17.28 7.64 -8.60
CA LEU A 11 -16.52 7.89 -7.37
C LEU A 11 -17.41 8.70 -6.40
N VAL A 12 -17.63 8.18 -5.20
CA VAL A 12 -18.57 8.75 -4.21
C VAL A 12 -17.88 9.25 -2.94
N GLY A 13 -16.67 8.79 -2.68
CA GLY A 13 -15.87 9.30 -1.57
C GLY A 13 -14.44 8.79 -1.60
N ALA A 14 -13.65 9.25 -0.63
CA ALA A 14 -12.31 8.77 -0.40
C ALA A 14 -11.98 8.80 1.09
N PHE A 15 -11.29 7.76 1.57
CA PHE A 15 -10.62 7.77 2.86
C PHE A 15 -9.14 8.10 2.68
N GLU A 16 -8.57 8.88 3.58
CA GLU A 16 -7.13 9.11 3.68
C GLU A 16 -6.67 8.64 5.06
N LEU A 17 -5.74 7.68 5.09
CA LEU A 17 -5.03 7.29 6.30
C LEU A 17 -3.65 7.95 6.27
N GLY A 18 -3.47 9.01 7.07
CA GLY A 18 -2.16 9.58 7.37
C GLY A 18 -1.52 8.85 8.55
N PHE A 19 -0.20 8.69 8.54
CA PHE A 19 0.53 8.01 9.62
C PHE A 19 2.01 8.41 9.64
N LYS A 20 2.65 8.14 10.76
CA LYS A 20 4.10 8.01 10.87
C LYS A 20 4.49 6.53 10.86
N LEU A 21 5.54 6.19 10.13
CA LEU A 21 6.12 4.86 10.05
C LEU A 21 7.51 4.91 10.67
N VAL A 22 7.67 4.26 11.83
CA VAL A 22 8.93 4.26 12.60
C VAL A 22 9.68 2.96 12.33
N ALA A 23 10.96 3.04 11.97
CA ALA A 23 11.82 1.87 11.85
C ALA A 23 12.17 1.31 13.23
N ARG A 24 11.63 0.16 13.63
CA ARG A 24 11.98 -0.53 14.89
C ARG A 24 13.33 -1.25 14.81
N SER A 25 13.72 -1.65 13.61
CA SER A 25 15.05 -2.18 13.33
C SER A 25 15.60 -1.55 12.05
N GLY A 26 16.90 -1.74 11.80
CA GLY A 26 17.52 -1.15 10.62
C GLY A 26 16.84 -1.60 9.32
N LEU A 27 16.47 -0.64 8.48
CA LEU A 27 15.63 -0.82 7.30
C LEU A 27 16.44 -0.75 6.02
N LEU A 28 16.19 -1.68 5.09
CA LEU A 28 16.90 -1.74 3.82
C LEU A 28 15.96 -1.93 2.63
N ILE A 29 15.79 -0.87 1.85
CA ILE A 29 15.11 -0.88 0.55
C ILE A 29 16.11 -0.43 -0.50
N ARG A 30 16.32 -1.26 -1.51
CA ARG A 30 17.40 -1.11 -2.51
C ARG A 30 16.84 -0.77 -3.88
N SER A 31 17.59 -0.01 -4.68
CA SER A 31 17.39 0.01 -6.13
C SER A 31 17.94 -1.28 -6.76
N GLY A 32 17.28 -1.77 -7.81
CA GLY A 32 17.71 -2.98 -8.54
C GLY A 32 19.05 -2.87 -9.28
N ARG A 33 19.65 -1.68 -9.35
CA ARG A 33 21.03 -1.48 -9.81
C ARG A 33 21.87 -1.01 -8.62
N ALA A 34 22.92 -1.75 -8.30
CA ALA A 34 24.01 -1.22 -7.49
C ALA A 34 24.58 -0.03 -8.26
N LYS A 35 24.57 1.16 -7.67
CA LYS A 35 25.51 2.19 -8.13
C LYS A 35 26.87 1.72 -7.63
N GLU A 36 27.73 1.27 -8.53
CA GLU A 36 29.15 1.04 -8.22
C GLU A 36 29.77 2.41 -7.89
N ILE A 37 29.69 2.80 -6.62
CA ILE A 37 30.38 3.98 -6.09
C ILE A 37 31.62 3.42 -5.41
N MET A 38 32.80 3.62 -6.01
CA MET A 38 34.06 3.16 -5.42
C MET A 38 34.24 3.75 -4.01
N GLY A 39 34.37 2.87 -3.01
CA GLY A 39 34.58 3.24 -1.60
C GLY A 39 33.31 3.35 -0.74
N ALA A 40 32.11 3.18 -1.32
CA ALA A 40 30.87 3.03 -0.55
C ALA A 40 30.61 1.54 -0.24
N ALA A 41 29.79 1.23 0.78
CA ALA A 41 29.35 -0.15 1.01
C ALA A 41 28.71 -0.73 -0.25
N ASP A 42 28.85 -2.03 -0.47
CA ASP A 42 28.34 -2.74 -1.65
C ASP A 42 26.85 -2.50 -1.93
N ILE A 43 26.11 -2.11 -0.89
CA ILE A 43 24.67 -1.91 -0.86
C ILE A 43 24.33 -0.66 -0.03
N GLU A 44 23.57 0.26 -0.62
CA GLU A 44 23.04 1.48 0.01
C GLU A 44 21.50 1.53 -0.10
N PRO A 45 20.78 2.11 0.90
CA PRO A 45 19.35 2.38 0.78
C PRO A 45 18.99 3.42 -0.27
N LEU A 46 17.74 3.37 -0.77
CA LEU A 46 17.18 4.41 -1.63
C LEU A 46 17.24 5.79 -0.97
N SER A 47 17.62 6.80 -1.74
CA SER A 47 17.70 8.19 -1.29
C SER A 47 17.18 9.18 -2.32
N ILE A 48 16.79 10.35 -1.84
CA ILE A 48 16.27 11.47 -2.63
C ILE A 48 16.65 12.79 -1.96
N THR A 49 16.80 13.86 -2.73
CA THR A 49 16.95 15.22 -2.18
C THR A 49 15.58 15.86 -2.00
N ARG A 50 15.27 16.33 -0.79
CA ARG A 50 13.97 16.94 -0.45
C ARG A 50 14.17 18.22 0.35
N ALA A 51 13.28 19.18 0.15
CA ALA A 51 13.23 20.42 0.91
C ALA A 51 12.49 20.22 2.25
N TYR A 52 13.07 20.69 3.34
CA TYR A 52 12.46 20.75 4.68
C TYR A 52 12.50 22.18 5.20
N ALA A 53 11.38 22.66 5.73
CA ALA A 53 11.29 24.01 6.31
C ALA A 53 11.56 23.93 7.81
N VAL A 54 12.70 24.41 8.30
CA VAL A 54 13.05 24.39 9.72
C VAL A 54 13.18 25.82 10.23
N GLY A 55 12.27 26.22 11.12
CA GLY A 55 12.11 27.60 11.53
C GLY A 55 11.66 28.48 10.35
N LYS A 56 12.49 29.46 9.97
CA LYS A 56 12.23 30.38 8.84
C LYS A 56 12.97 30.00 7.55
N ASN A 57 13.81 28.97 7.60
CA ASN A 57 14.70 28.60 6.50
C ASN A 57 14.24 27.29 5.86
N THR A 58 14.58 27.11 4.59
CA THR A 58 14.36 25.88 3.84
C THR A 58 15.70 25.22 3.55
N TYR A 59 15.84 23.95 3.90
CA TYR A 59 17.06 23.15 3.73
C TYR A 59 16.80 22.03 2.72
N LEU A 60 17.72 21.86 1.75
CA LEU A 60 17.70 20.74 0.82
C LEU A 60 18.57 19.61 1.38
N LEU A 61 17.94 18.52 1.81
CA LEU A 61 18.61 17.40 2.45
C LEU A 61 18.50 16.14 1.59
N LYS A 62 19.61 15.41 1.43
CA LYS A 62 19.60 14.04 0.90
C LYS A 62 19.14 13.10 2.01
N VAL A 63 17.98 12.50 1.83
CA VAL A 63 17.30 11.67 2.84
C VAL A 63 16.97 10.29 2.29
N PRO A 64 16.87 9.25 3.15
CA PRO A 64 16.29 7.99 2.72
C PRO A 64 14.79 8.17 2.45
N TYR A 65 14.20 7.30 1.65
CA TYR A 65 12.75 7.28 1.49
C TYR A 65 12.24 5.86 1.26
N ILE A 66 10.97 5.63 1.59
CA ILE A 66 10.28 4.36 1.36
C ILE A 66 9.31 4.58 0.19
N PRO A 67 9.51 3.91 -0.95
CA PRO A 67 8.56 4.00 -2.05
C PRO A 67 7.19 3.46 -1.64
N GLY A 68 6.11 4.14 -2.03
CA GLY A 68 4.75 3.68 -1.80
C GLY A 68 4.49 2.30 -2.42
N SER A 69 5.15 1.99 -3.53
CA SER A 69 5.12 0.67 -4.18
C SER A 69 5.72 -0.45 -3.32
N SER A 70 6.72 -0.14 -2.48
CA SER A 70 7.35 -1.13 -1.59
C SER A 70 6.42 -1.51 -0.45
N LEU A 71 5.76 -0.53 0.19
CA LEU A 71 4.77 -0.78 1.23
C LEU A 71 3.52 -1.46 0.63
N LYS A 72 3.03 -0.94 -0.50
CA LYS A 72 1.89 -1.53 -1.23
C LYS A 72 2.14 -2.99 -1.59
N GLY A 73 3.30 -3.30 -2.17
CA GLY A 73 3.66 -4.65 -2.59
C GLY A 73 3.76 -5.61 -1.40
N LYS A 74 4.37 -5.18 -0.29
CA LYS A 74 4.47 -6.00 0.92
C LYS A 74 3.10 -6.26 1.54
N ALA A 75 2.30 -5.21 1.77
CA ALA A 75 0.95 -5.32 2.31
C ALA A 75 0.07 -6.23 1.43
N ARG A 76 0.10 -6.04 0.11
CA ARG A 76 -0.58 -6.91 -0.86
C ARG A 76 -0.16 -8.37 -0.72
N SER A 77 1.15 -8.65 -0.74
CA SER A 77 1.67 -10.03 -0.71
C SER A 77 1.28 -10.77 0.58
N LEU A 78 1.25 -10.07 1.72
CA LEU A 78 0.85 -10.66 2.99
C LEU A 78 -0.64 -11.00 2.99
N LEU A 79 -1.48 -10.10 2.45
CA LEU A 79 -2.91 -10.34 2.34
C LEU A 79 -3.23 -11.49 1.37
N GLU A 80 -2.51 -11.58 0.24
CA GLU A 80 -2.63 -12.70 -0.71
C GLU A 80 -2.38 -14.05 -0.02
N LEU A 81 -1.29 -14.14 0.75
CA LEU A 81 -0.94 -15.35 1.48
C LEU A 81 -1.91 -15.64 2.63
N ALA A 82 -2.34 -14.62 3.37
CA ALA A 82 -3.28 -14.77 4.49
C ALA A 82 -4.65 -15.29 4.03
N LEU A 83 -5.08 -14.90 2.82
CA LEU A 83 -6.34 -15.34 2.22
C LEU A 83 -6.20 -16.67 1.45
N GLY A 84 -4.99 -17.21 1.30
CA GLY A 84 -4.75 -18.44 0.55
C GLY A 84 -5.12 -18.34 -0.94
N LEU A 85 -4.90 -17.17 -1.54
CA LEU A 85 -5.23 -16.93 -2.94
C LEU A 85 -4.26 -17.63 -3.89
N ASP A 86 -4.77 -18.06 -5.05
CA ASP A 86 -3.95 -18.62 -6.10
C ASP A 86 -2.94 -17.59 -6.62
N LEU A 87 -1.68 -18.01 -6.68
CA LEU A 87 -0.57 -17.20 -7.17
C LEU A 87 -0.11 -17.70 -8.52
N HIS A 88 0.20 -16.76 -9.40
CA HIS A 88 0.64 -17.03 -10.76
C HIS A 88 1.94 -16.31 -11.06
N THR A 89 2.67 -16.76 -12.09
CA THR A 89 3.87 -16.09 -12.57
C THR A 89 3.81 -15.91 -14.09
N THR A 90 4.24 -14.74 -14.57
CA THR A 90 4.33 -14.44 -16.01
C THR A 90 5.77 -14.46 -16.52
N ASP A 91 6.76 -14.39 -15.63
CA ASP A 91 8.18 -14.29 -15.97
C ASP A 91 9.06 -15.36 -15.31
N GLY A 92 8.46 -16.25 -14.49
CA GLY A 92 9.15 -17.27 -13.71
C GLY A 92 9.95 -16.71 -12.53
N LYS A 93 9.84 -15.42 -12.22
CA LYS A 93 10.60 -14.75 -11.15
C LYS A 93 9.71 -14.30 -10.01
N ILE A 94 8.52 -13.79 -10.32
CA ILE A 94 7.59 -13.25 -9.32
C ILE A 94 6.28 -14.02 -9.39
N TYR A 95 5.85 -14.51 -8.22
CA TYR A 95 4.50 -15.04 -8.01
C TYR A 95 3.62 -13.95 -7.42
N TYR A 96 2.41 -13.80 -7.95
CA TYR A 96 1.42 -12.83 -7.47
C TYR A 96 0.00 -13.29 -7.80
N HIS A 97 -0.96 -12.86 -6.98
CA HIS A 97 -2.37 -12.99 -7.32
C HIS A 97 -2.79 -11.87 -8.27
N SER A 98 -3.58 -12.18 -9.30
CA SER A 98 -4.14 -11.16 -10.19
C SER A 98 -5.42 -11.64 -10.83
N ARG A 99 -6.40 -10.76 -10.90
CA ARG A 99 -7.60 -10.91 -11.71
C ARG A 99 -7.34 -11.31 -13.16
N VAL A 100 -6.31 -10.68 -13.76
CA VAL A 100 -6.01 -10.76 -15.18
C VAL A 100 -4.56 -11.16 -15.40
N ILE A 101 -4.35 -12.15 -16.26
CA ILE A 101 -3.03 -12.61 -16.70
C ILE A 101 -3.06 -12.84 -18.20
N SER A 102 -2.14 -12.20 -18.93
CA SER A 102 -2.01 -12.35 -20.39
C SER A 102 -3.34 -12.19 -21.14
N ASN A 103 -4.13 -11.19 -20.76
CA ASN A 103 -5.49 -10.90 -21.28
C ASN A 103 -6.57 -11.95 -20.98
N ASN A 104 -6.31 -12.93 -20.11
CA ASN A 104 -7.31 -13.87 -19.62
C ASN A 104 -7.73 -13.50 -18.19
N ILE A 105 -9.02 -13.65 -17.90
CA ILE A 105 -9.53 -13.60 -16.52
C ILE A 105 -9.17 -14.94 -15.87
N VAL A 106 -8.35 -14.89 -14.83
CA VAL A 106 -7.97 -16.07 -14.04
C VAL A 106 -8.59 -16.05 -12.65
N HIS A 107 -9.16 -14.91 -12.26
CA HIS A 107 -9.91 -14.73 -11.03
C HIS A 107 -11.05 -13.75 -11.28
N ASP A 108 -12.30 -14.18 -11.10
CA ASP A 108 -13.50 -13.42 -11.45
C ASP A 108 -14.33 -13.00 -10.22
N ASP A 109 -13.83 -13.24 -9.00
CA ASP A 109 -14.54 -12.87 -7.79
C ASP A 109 -14.69 -11.34 -7.68
N PRO A 110 -15.92 -10.80 -7.64
CA PRO A 110 -16.14 -9.35 -7.66
C PRO A 110 -15.72 -8.66 -6.37
N TYR A 111 -15.59 -9.40 -5.27
CA TYR A 111 -15.27 -8.87 -3.94
C TYR A 111 -13.89 -9.25 -3.43
N CYS A 112 -13.02 -9.78 -4.30
CA CYS A 112 -11.61 -9.98 -3.97
C CYS A 112 -10.99 -8.68 -3.42
N PRO A 113 -10.58 -8.63 -2.13
CA PRO A 113 -10.01 -7.42 -1.55
C PRO A 113 -8.65 -7.12 -2.16
N VAL A 114 -7.86 -8.13 -2.54
CA VAL A 114 -6.55 -7.93 -3.17
C VAL A 114 -6.70 -7.21 -4.52
N ASP A 115 -7.53 -7.73 -5.43
CA ASP A 115 -7.72 -7.11 -6.75
C ASP A 115 -8.39 -5.74 -6.66
N ASN A 116 -9.37 -5.57 -5.76
CA ASN A 116 -10.13 -4.32 -5.65
C ASN A 116 -9.37 -3.21 -4.91
N VAL A 117 -8.62 -3.54 -3.86
CA VAL A 117 -7.83 -2.58 -3.08
C VAL A 117 -6.50 -2.30 -3.77
N PHE A 118 -5.72 -3.34 -4.06
CA PHE A 118 -4.34 -3.19 -4.55
C PHE A 118 -4.24 -3.13 -6.07
N GLY A 119 -5.25 -3.62 -6.78
CA GLY A 119 -5.35 -3.56 -8.24
C GLY A 119 -4.84 -4.81 -8.95
N SER A 120 -5.38 -5.07 -10.13
CA SER A 120 -4.90 -6.09 -11.07
C SER A 120 -4.31 -5.44 -12.33
N MET A 121 -3.71 -6.25 -13.21
CA MET A 121 -3.34 -5.77 -14.55
C MET A 121 -4.58 -5.26 -15.30
N SER A 122 -4.41 -4.20 -16.10
CA SER A 122 -5.46 -3.68 -16.97
C SER A 122 -5.69 -4.63 -18.14
N MET A 123 -6.95 -4.91 -18.46
CA MET A 123 -7.35 -5.58 -19.70
C MET A 123 -7.93 -4.56 -20.68
N GLN A 124 -7.63 -4.70 -21.97
CA GLN A 124 -8.26 -3.84 -22.97
C GLN A 124 -9.74 -4.19 -23.15
N PRO A 125 -10.64 -3.19 -23.29
CA PRO A 125 -12.08 -3.42 -23.43
C PRO A 125 -12.49 -4.41 -24.51
N LEU A 126 -11.71 -4.50 -25.58
CA LEU A 126 -11.95 -5.37 -26.73
C LEU A 126 -12.04 -6.86 -26.36
N TYR A 127 -11.26 -7.31 -25.38
CA TYR A 127 -11.18 -8.75 -25.02
C TYR A 127 -12.42 -9.30 -24.32
N PHE A 128 -13.34 -8.44 -23.91
CA PHE A 128 -14.58 -8.84 -23.23
C PHE A 128 -15.84 -8.28 -23.88
N GLN A 129 -15.74 -7.59 -25.02
CA GLN A 129 -16.92 -7.20 -25.77
C GLN A 129 -17.67 -8.45 -26.29
N PRO A 130 -19.01 -8.39 -26.41
CA PRO A 130 -19.76 -9.39 -27.15
C PRO A 130 -19.18 -9.56 -28.55
N SER A 131 -18.97 -10.81 -28.98
CA SER A 131 -18.61 -11.12 -30.36
C SER A 131 -19.88 -11.34 -31.19
N GLU A 132 -19.73 -11.50 -32.50
CA GLU A 132 -20.85 -11.88 -33.39
C GLU A 132 -21.44 -13.27 -33.03
N GLU A 133 -20.69 -14.09 -32.28
CA GLU A 133 -21.06 -15.44 -31.85
C GLU A 133 -21.75 -15.50 -30.48
N GLY A 134 -21.84 -14.37 -29.75
CA GLY A 134 -22.56 -14.29 -28.47
C GLY A 134 -21.99 -13.30 -27.45
N SER A 135 -22.69 -13.14 -26.32
CA SER A 135 -22.24 -12.30 -25.21
C SER A 135 -21.04 -12.93 -24.48
N SER A 136 -20.04 -12.11 -24.12
CA SER A 136 -18.95 -12.53 -23.23
C SER A 136 -19.51 -13.12 -21.92
N PRO A 137 -18.96 -14.25 -21.42
CA PRO A 137 -19.39 -14.86 -20.16
C PRO A 137 -19.16 -13.94 -18.95
N TYR A 138 -18.35 -12.88 -19.11
CA TYR A 138 -18.03 -11.91 -18.07
C TYR A 138 -18.78 -10.58 -18.22
N SER A 139 -19.77 -10.49 -19.12
CA SER A 139 -20.59 -9.29 -19.31
C SER A 139 -21.20 -8.78 -18.00
N TRP A 140 -21.78 -9.69 -17.19
CA TRP A 140 -22.29 -9.38 -15.85
C TRP A 140 -21.23 -8.71 -14.97
N PHE A 141 -19.99 -9.21 -15.02
CA PHE A 141 -18.91 -8.76 -14.16
C PHE A 141 -18.43 -7.36 -14.55
N PHE A 142 -18.20 -7.12 -15.84
CA PHE A 142 -17.73 -5.82 -16.33
C PHE A 142 -18.79 -4.72 -16.25
N GLU A 143 -20.05 -5.04 -16.51
CA GLU A 143 -21.13 -4.04 -16.43
C GLU A 143 -21.52 -3.72 -14.99
N ARG A 144 -21.53 -4.74 -14.12
CA ARG A 144 -22.16 -4.63 -12.79
C ARG A 144 -21.18 -4.61 -11.63
N CYS A 145 -20.00 -5.19 -11.73
CA CYS A 145 -19.18 -5.44 -10.54
C CYS A 145 -17.75 -4.90 -10.62
N TRP A 146 -17.24 -4.61 -11.82
CA TRP A 146 -15.88 -4.12 -11.99
C TRP A 146 -15.74 -2.66 -11.56
N ALA A 147 -14.67 -2.34 -10.83
CA ALA A 147 -14.23 -0.97 -10.62
C ALA A 147 -12.70 -0.85 -10.58
N PRO A 148 -12.13 0.35 -10.81
CA PRO A 148 -10.68 0.56 -10.76
C PRO A 148 -10.09 0.24 -9.37
N SER A 149 -8.77 0.06 -9.33
CA SER A 149 -7.99 -0.09 -8.10
C SER A 149 -8.26 1.07 -7.13
N ARG A 150 -8.43 0.76 -5.85
CA ARG A 150 -8.89 1.75 -4.86
C ARG A 150 -7.77 2.38 -4.04
N ALA A 151 -6.70 1.64 -3.71
CA ALA A 151 -5.65 2.12 -2.81
C ALA A 151 -4.46 2.75 -3.55
N ILE A 152 -4.17 3.99 -3.15
CA ILE A 152 -3.06 4.82 -3.62
C ILE A 152 -2.09 5.03 -2.45
N PHE A 153 -0.90 4.45 -2.57
CA PHE A 153 0.16 4.57 -1.57
C PHE A 153 1.10 5.70 -2.00
N ARG A 154 1.29 6.70 -1.12
CA ARG A 154 2.28 7.76 -1.34
C ARG A 154 3.66 7.31 -0.87
N ASP A 155 4.70 7.86 -1.50
CA ASP A 155 6.07 7.71 -1.02
C ASP A 155 6.20 8.36 0.36
N MET A 156 7.01 7.75 1.21
CA MET A 156 7.21 8.19 2.59
C MET A 156 8.62 8.73 2.77
N TYR A 157 8.73 9.87 3.45
CA TYR A 157 9.99 10.60 3.67
C TYR A 157 10.15 10.86 5.17
N PRO A 158 11.37 11.08 5.68
CA PRO A 158 11.57 11.44 7.08
C PRO A 158 10.62 12.56 7.50
N SER A 159 9.96 12.40 8.64
CA SER A 159 8.95 13.35 9.08
C SER A 159 9.58 14.71 9.38
N GLN A 160 8.77 15.75 9.25
CA GLN A 160 9.18 17.11 9.61
C GLN A 160 9.73 17.18 11.05
N GLY A 161 9.03 16.55 12.00
CA GLY A 161 9.46 16.50 13.40
C GLY A 161 10.77 15.73 13.61
N TYR A 162 11.04 14.67 12.84
CA TYR A 162 12.31 13.95 12.91
C TYR A 162 13.47 14.82 12.42
N ILE A 163 13.29 15.52 11.29
CA ILE A 163 14.32 16.41 10.73
C ILE A 163 14.64 17.55 11.68
N GLU A 164 13.62 18.19 12.28
CA GLU A 164 13.84 19.26 13.26
C GLU A 164 14.66 18.79 14.46
N ARG A 165 14.33 17.61 15.02
CA ARG A 165 15.11 17.01 16.13
C ARG A 165 16.54 16.70 15.70
N LEU A 166 16.73 16.13 14.51
CA LEU A 166 18.05 15.80 13.99
C LEU A 166 18.92 17.05 13.79
N CYS A 167 18.35 18.12 13.22
CA CYS A 167 19.05 19.39 13.07
C CYS A 167 19.47 19.98 14.43
N GLN A 168 18.61 19.91 15.44
CA GLN A 168 18.94 20.37 16.80
C GLN A 168 20.11 19.58 17.38
N LEU A 169 20.08 18.25 17.28
CA LEU A 169 21.14 17.37 17.75
C LEU A 169 22.49 17.61 17.05
N LYS A 170 22.45 17.99 15.77
CA LYS A 170 23.64 18.28 14.96
C LYS A 170 24.11 19.73 15.02
N GLY A 171 23.46 20.58 15.83
CA GLY A 171 23.79 21.99 15.97
C GLY A 171 23.45 22.85 14.74
N GLY A 172 22.54 22.38 13.88
CA GLY A 172 22.11 23.05 12.65
C GLY A 172 21.78 22.06 11.53
N CYS A 173 20.84 22.40 10.65
CA CYS A 173 20.49 21.55 9.51
C CYS A 173 21.58 21.45 8.45
N ASP A 174 22.48 22.43 8.36
CA ASP A 174 23.63 22.40 7.44
C ASP A 174 24.64 21.30 7.78
N ASN A 175 24.58 20.78 9.01
CA ASN A 175 25.43 19.69 9.49
C ASN A 175 24.76 18.31 9.37
N VAL A 176 23.58 18.23 8.76
CA VAL A 176 22.85 16.97 8.55
C VAL A 176 23.22 16.39 7.20
N TYR A 177 23.83 15.20 7.22
CA TYR A 177 24.23 14.48 6.02
C TYR A 177 23.46 13.16 5.89
N PHE A 178 23.57 12.52 4.73
CA PHE A 178 22.83 11.28 4.47
C PHE A 178 23.26 10.14 5.40
N GLU A 179 24.53 10.14 5.80
CA GLU A 179 25.16 9.18 6.71
C GLU A 179 24.55 9.24 8.13
N ASP A 180 23.95 10.37 8.52
CA ASP A 180 23.26 10.50 9.81
C ASP A 180 22.00 9.62 9.89
N PHE A 181 21.46 9.21 8.74
CA PHE A 181 20.32 8.29 8.66
C PHE A 181 20.74 6.82 8.55
N LEU A 182 22.03 6.53 8.39
CA LEU A 182 22.53 5.21 8.03
C LEU A 182 23.39 4.57 9.13
N GLU A 183 23.29 3.25 9.26
CA GLU A 183 24.21 2.43 10.02
C GLU A 183 24.84 1.35 9.14
N GLU A 184 26.09 1.03 9.44
CA GLU A 184 26.76 -0.14 8.90
C GLU A 184 26.41 -1.38 9.71
N LYS A 185 26.06 -2.44 9.00
CA LYS A 185 25.87 -3.76 9.60
C LYS A 185 26.73 -4.79 8.89
N GLY A 186 27.63 -5.39 9.67
CA GLY A 186 28.34 -6.59 9.26
C GLY A 186 27.38 -7.79 9.18
N GLU A 187 27.40 -8.49 8.06
CA GLU A 187 26.76 -9.79 7.90
C GLU A 187 27.77 -10.82 7.41
N ASN A 188 27.67 -12.05 7.88
CA ASN A 188 28.54 -13.13 7.42
C ASN A 188 27.71 -14.18 6.69
N ARG A 189 28.20 -14.65 5.55
CA ARG A 189 27.80 -15.95 5.02
C ARG A 189 28.75 -16.98 5.61
N ILE A 190 28.23 -18.09 6.11
CA ILE A 190 29.04 -19.15 6.69
C ILE A 190 28.91 -20.37 5.79
N ASP A 191 30.04 -20.87 5.31
CA ASP A 191 30.14 -22.14 4.61
C ASP A 191 29.73 -23.28 5.56
N ARG A 192 28.78 -24.11 5.15
CA ARG A 192 28.21 -25.14 6.04
C ARG A 192 29.10 -26.37 6.21
N VAL A 193 30.13 -26.53 5.37
CA VAL A 193 31.07 -27.65 5.39
C VAL A 193 32.37 -27.24 6.10
N THR A 194 32.96 -26.11 5.72
CA THR A 194 34.25 -25.65 6.24
C THR A 194 34.11 -24.72 7.44
N SER A 195 32.90 -24.25 7.74
CA SER A 195 32.64 -23.18 8.73
C SER A 195 33.37 -21.86 8.44
N ALA A 196 33.91 -21.68 7.23
CA ALA A 196 34.56 -20.44 6.83
C ALA A 196 33.53 -19.28 6.74
N ALA A 197 33.92 -18.13 7.26
CA ALA A 197 33.12 -16.91 7.20
C ALA A 197 33.50 -16.07 5.96
N ASP A 198 32.48 -15.63 5.23
CA ASP A 198 32.54 -14.67 4.12
C ASP A 198 31.81 -13.39 4.57
N PRO A 199 32.54 -12.43 5.18
CA PRO A 199 31.97 -11.21 5.74
C PRO A 199 31.63 -10.19 4.64
N ARG A 200 30.51 -9.50 4.83
CA ARG A 200 30.05 -8.37 3.99
C ARG A 200 29.52 -7.23 4.84
N THR A 201 29.66 -6.01 4.35
CA THR A 201 29.11 -4.81 5.00
C THR A 201 27.90 -4.32 4.24
N VAL A 202 26.83 -4.00 4.97
CA VAL A 202 25.58 -3.49 4.40
C VAL A 202 25.23 -2.18 5.07
N LEU A 203 25.02 -1.12 4.30
CA LEU A 203 24.39 0.10 4.81
C LEU A 203 22.88 -0.09 4.85
N ARG A 204 22.28 0.33 5.95
CA ARG A 204 20.82 0.33 6.13
C ARG A 204 20.41 1.60 6.88
N VAL A 205 19.16 1.99 6.71
CA VAL A 205 18.57 3.08 7.49
C VAL A 205 18.57 2.66 8.97
N ARG A 206 18.97 3.57 9.87
CA ARG A 206 18.99 3.34 11.32
C ARG A 206 17.60 3.01 11.86
N ALA A 207 17.58 2.30 12.98
CA ALA A 207 16.38 2.26 13.82
C ALA A 207 16.00 3.68 14.28
N ASP A 208 14.74 3.85 14.64
CA ASP A 208 14.09 5.08 15.11
C ASP A 208 13.97 6.21 14.08
N VAL A 209 14.42 5.99 12.82
CA VAL A 209 14.08 6.90 11.73
C VAL A 209 12.57 6.85 11.49
N GLU A 210 11.94 8.01 11.61
CA GLU A 210 10.49 8.20 11.50
C GLU A 210 10.17 8.78 10.12
N PHE A 211 9.32 8.10 9.37
CA PHE A 211 8.84 8.53 8.05
C PHE A 211 7.38 8.98 8.12
N GLU A 212 6.98 9.99 7.37
CA GLU A 212 5.59 10.42 7.22
C GLU A 212 4.99 9.87 5.91
N GLY A 213 3.78 9.33 6.00
CA GLY A 213 3.11 8.64 4.89
C GLY A 213 1.61 8.89 4.84
N SER A 214 1.03 8.59 3.67
CA SER A 214 -0.42 8.52 3.52
C SER A 214 -0.85 7.47 2.50
N ILE A 215 -2.02 6.87 2.76
CA ILE A 215 -2.70 5.96 1.85
C ILE A 215 -4.11 6.49 1.62
N THR A 216 -4.49 6.68 0.35
CA THR A 216 -5.85 7.05 -0.04
C THR A 216 -6.59 5.82 -0.53
N LEU A 217 -7.77 5.53 0.00
CA LEU A 217 -8.69 4.51 -0.50
C LEU A 217 -9.90 5.19 -1.16
N LEU A 218 -10.06 4.97 -2.46
CA LEU A 218 -11.21 5.44 -3.23
C LEU A 218 -12.44 4.55 -2.96
N VAL A 219 -13.62 5.19 -2.88
CA VAL A 219 -14.90 4.50 -2.69
C VAL A 219 -15.80 4.81 -3.88
N TYR A 220 -16.25 3.76 -4.55
CA TYR A 220 -17.19 3.85 -5.67
C TYR A 220 -18.61 3.51 -5.23
N ASP A 221 -19.61 3.95 -6.00
CA ASP A 221 -21.02 3.64 -5.77
C ASP A 221 -21.27 2.13 -5.69
N VAL A 222 -20.58 1.32 -6.50
CA VAL A 222 -20.66 -0.16 -6.45
C VAL A 222 -20.17 -0.77 -5.13
N ASP A 223 -19.38 -0.02 -4.36
CA ASP A 223 -18.83 -0.46 -3.07
C ASP A 223 -19.79 -0.19 -1.91
N ILE A 224 -20.84 0.59 -2.16
CA ILE A 224 -21.88 0.95 -1.19
C ILE A 224 -23.22 0.32 -1.59
N CYS A 225 -23.62 0.47 -2.85
CA CYS A 225 -24.83 -0.11 -3.40
C CYS A 225 -24.56 -1.52 -3.90
N ARG A 226 -24.51 -2.46 -2.94
CA ARG A 226 -24.30 -3.90 -3.16
C ARG A 226 -25.28 -4.44 -4.20
N ARG A 227 -24.77 -5.14 -5.21
CA ARG A 227 -25.54 -5.67 -6.35
C ARG A 227 -25.65 -7.19 -6.23
N ARG A 228 -26.86 -7.71 -6.45
CA ARG A 228 -27.18 -9.14 -6.30
C ARG A 228 -26.33 -10.02 -7.22
N GLU A 229 -26.09 -9.56 -8.44
CA GLU A 229 -25.29 -10.27 -9.44
C GLU A 229 -23.85 -10.49 -8.96
N CYS A 230 -23.28 -9.52 -8.22
CA CYS A 230 -21.94 -9.65 -7.65
C CYS A 230 -21.93 -10.63 -6.46
N ASP A 231 -22.98 -10.61 -5.64
CA ASP A 231 -23.13 -11.54 -4.51
C ASP A 231 -23.23 -13.00 -4.95
N GLU A 232 -23.97 -13.27 -6.02
CA GLU A 232 -24.16 -14.62 -6.56
C GLU A 232 -22.86 -15.24 -7.09
N HIS A 233 -21.87 -14.41 -7.43
CA HIS A 233 -20.59 -14.82 -8.02
C HIS A 233 -19.39 -14.65 -7.07
N SER A 234 -19.60 -14.31 -5.80
CA SER A 234 -18.49 -14.09 -4.86
C SER A 234 -18.39 -15.15 -3.77
N ARG A 235 -17.18 -15.66 -3.58
CA ARG A 235 -16.77 -16.47 -2.43
C ARG A 235 -16.53 -15.61 -1.18
N PHE A 236 -16.29 -14.30 -1.37
CA PHE A 236 -16.07 -13.36 -0.28
C PHE A 236 -17.36 -12.76 0.31
N LYS A 237 -18.52 -13.04 -0.30
CA LYS A 237 -19.84 -12.51 0.11
C LYS A 237 -20.09 -12.57 1.62
N GLU A 238 -19.75 -13.69 2.27
CA GLU A 238 -20.02 -13.92 3.69
C GLU A 238 -19.12 -13.09 4.63
N PHE A 239 -17.97 -12.61 4.13
CA PHE A 239 -17.10 -11.69 4.87
C PHE A 239 -17.58 -10.23 4.79
N ILE A 240 -18.47 -9.91 3.83
CA ILE A 240 -19.05 -8.58 3.68
C ILE A 240 -20.33 -8.49 4.51
N LYS A 241 -20.19 -7.94 5.72
CA LYS A 241 -21.30 -7.73 6.66
C LYS A 241 -22.34 -6.74 6.13
N ASP A 242 -21.88 -5.59 5.64
CA ASP A 242 -22.73 -4.50 5.18
C ASP A 242 -22.34 -4.00 3.79
N TYR A 243 -21.14 -3.42 3.66
CA TYR A 243 -20.69 -2.73 2.47
C TYR A 243 -19.33 -3.26 2.01
N PRO A 244 -19.14 -3.58 0.72
CA PRO A 244 -17.82 -3.89 0.18
C PRO A 244 -16.76 -2.84 0.54
N ALA A 245 -17.13 -1.55 0.57
CA ALA A 245 -16.22 -0.46 0.97
C ALA A 245 -15.64 -0.64 2.38
N ARG A 246 -16.46 -1.05 3.36
CA ARG A 246 -15.99 -1.30 4.74
C ARG A 246 -15.07 -2.50 4.78
N TYR A 247 -15.44 -3.57 4.08
CA TYR A 247 -14.60 -4.76 3.96
C TYR A 247 -13.23 -4.44 3.34
N TYR A 248 -13.20 -3.66 2.26
CA TYR A 248 -11.97 -3.22 1.60
C TYR A 248 -11.09 -2.34 2.48
N LEU A 249 -11.67 -1.37 3.20
CA LEU A 249 -10.92 -0.54 4.14
C LEU A 249 -10.36 -1.41 5.28
N SER A 250 -11.15 -2.33 5.80
CA SER A 250 -10.72 -3.30 6.81
C SER A 250 -9.56 -4.16 6.32
N SER A 251 -9.67 -4.77 5.13
CA SER A 251 -8.60 -5.57 4.52
C SER A 251 -7.32 -4.78 4.28
N LEU A 252 -7.44 -3.49 3.93
CA LEU A 252 -6.28 -2.60 3.84
C LEU A 252 -5.61 -2.45 5.21
N ILE A 253 -6.35 -2.13 6.27
CA ILE A 253 -5.78 -2.01 7.62
C ILE A 253 -5.19 -3.34 8.10
N ASP A 254 -5.89 -4.46 7.90
CA ASP A 254 -5.41 -5.81 8.25
C ASP A 254 -4.08 -6.11 7.55
N SER A 255 -3.94 -5.74 6.28
CA SER A 255 -2.68 -5.90 5.55
C SER A 255 -1.52 -5.07 6.13
N LEU A 256 -1.80 -3.89 6.68
CA LEU A 256 -0.79 -3.04 7.33
C LEU A 256 -0.41 -3.61 8.71
N ILE A 257 -1.36 -4.19 9.44
CA ILE A 257 -1.08 -4.91 10.70
C ILE A 257 -0.11 -6.07 10.41
N LEU A 258 -0.35 -6.84 9.34
CA LEU A 258 0.58 -7.90 8.92
C LEU A 258 1.97 -7.36 8.54
N VAL A 259 2.07 -6.13 8.01
CA VAL A 259 3.37 -5.49 7.75
C VAL A 259 4.12 -5.21 9.06
N GLU A 260 3.43 -4.66 10.06
CA GLU A 260 3.98 -4.36 11.40
C GLU A 260 4.45 -5.63 12.12
N GLU A 261 3.68 -6.71 12.05
CA GLU A 261 4.01 -8.03 12.62
C GLU A 261 5.14 -8.76 11.86
N THR A 262 5.52 -8.27 10.68
CA THR A 262 6.60 -8.86 9.88
C THR A 262 7.73 -7.87 9.62
N TYR A 263 7.88 -7.45 8.36
CA TYR A 263 8.91 -6.54 7.92
C TYR A 263 8.65 -5.99 6.52
N ILE A 264 9.24 -4.85 6.20
CA ILE A 264 9.32 -4.27 4.86
C ILE A 264 10.78 -4.27 4.34
N GLY A 265 10.95 -4.37 3.02
CA GLY A 265 12.27 -4.36 2.39
C GLY A 265 13.00 -5.71 2.43
N GLY A 266 14.33 -5.66 2.33
CA GLY A 266 15.18 -6.83 2.23
C GLY A 266 15.64 -7.38 3.59
N SER A 267 16.04 -8.66 3.61
CA SER A 267 16.69 -9.32 4.75
C SER A 267 15.88 -9.40 6.05
N GLY A 268 14.55 -9.41 5.99
CA GLY A 268 13.70 -9.48 7.18
C GLY A 268 13.96 -10.66 8.11
N THR A 269 14.27 -11.85 7.56
CA THR A 269 14.67 -13.03 8.33
C THR A 269 15.97 -12.86 9.12
N ARG A 270 16.74 -11.81 8.81
CA ARG A 270 17.96 -11.40 9.54
C ARG A 270 17.73 -10.22 10.49
N GLY A 271 16.46 -9.89 10.77
CA GLY A 271 16.05 -8.84 11.71
C GLY A 271 16.03 -7.43 11.11
N TYR A 272 15.79 -7.29 9.80
CA TYR A 272 15.70 -5.99 9.12
C TYR A 272 14.25 -5.58 8.91
N GLY A 273 14.03 -4.26 8.86
CA GLY A 273 12.80 -3.68 8.33
C GLY A 273 11.55 -3.95 9.16
N ASN A 274 11.69 -4.25 10.45
CA ASN A 274 10.55 -4.19 11.36
C ASN A 274 10.16 -2.71 11.53
N VAL A 275 8.88 -2.42 11.38
CA VAL A 275 8.32 -1.06 11.36
C VAL A 275 7.09 -1.00 12.22
N GLU A 276 6.73 0.20 12.67
CA GLU A 276 5.53 0.45 13.46
C GLU A 276 4.79 1.67 12.91
N PHE A 277 3.47 1.58 12.83
CA PHE A 277 2.60 2.69 12.48
C PHE A 277 2.19 3.46 13.74
N ARG A 278 2.39 4.78 13.75
CA ARG A 278 2.02 5.70 14.85
C ARG A 278 1.30 6.93 14.34
N ASP A 279 0.69 7.67 15.26
CA ASP A 279 0.04 8.96 15.03
C ASP A 279 -0.91 8.89 13.81
N LEU A 280 -1.76 7.87 13.77
CA LEU A 280 -2.65 7.62 12.65
C LEU A 280 -3.82 8.59 12.66
N VAL A 281 -4.10 9.16 11.49
CA VAL A 281 -5.23 10.06 11.29
C VAL A 281 -6.05 9.54 10.11
N LEU A 282 -7.25 9.04 10.40
CA LEU A 282 -8.20 8.66 9.37
C LEU A 282 -9.08 9.86 9.03
N LYS A 283 -9.11 10.20 7.76
CA LYS A 283 -9.94 11.27 7.22
C LYS A 283 -10.86 10.74 6.13
N PHE A 284 -11.95 11.45 5.88
CA PHE A 284 -12.92 11.11 4.85
C PHE A 284 -13.37 12.34 4.06
N GLN A 285 -13.57 12.17 2.76
CA GLN A 285 -14.16 13.17 1.88
C GLN A 285 -15.44 12.60 1.25
N ASN A 286 -16.59 13.23 1.51
CA ASN A 286 -17.87 12.83 0.93
C ASN A 286 -18.14 13.59 -0.38
N LEU A 287 -17.85 12.96 -1.51
CA LEU A 287 -18.05 13.59 -2.83
C LEU A 287 -19.53 13.66 -3.24
N VAL A 288 -20.41 12.89 -2.59
CA VAL A 288 -21.86 12.96 -2.82
C VAL A 288 -22.44 14.25 -2.23
N LYS A 289 -21.93 14.67 -1.07
CA LYS A 289 -22.29 15.95 -0.42
C LYS A 289 -21.57 17.17 -1.02
N GLY A 290 -20.59 16.94 -1.90
CA GLY A 290 -19.80 18.02 -2.52
C GLY A 290 -18.67 18.54 -1.63
N ASP A 291 -18.13 17.72 -0.72
CA ASP A 291 -17.03 18.12 0.15
C ASP A 291 -15.78 18.51 -0.68
N VAL A 292 -15.19 19.66 -0.36
CA VAL A 292 -14.02 20.21 -1.09
C VAL A 292 -12.68 19.66 -0.54
N GLY A 293 -12.69 18.87 0.54
CA GLY A 293 -11.49 18.25 1.09
C GLY A 293 -11.78 17.19 2.16
N PHE A 294 -10.71 16.58 2.67
CA PHE A 294 -10.79 15.57 3.71
C PHE A 294 -11.11 16.19 5.08
N ARG A 295 -12.11 15.64 5.78
CA ARG A 295 -12.37 15.90 7.20
C ARG A 295 -11.78 14.78 8.06
N GLU A 296 -11.12 15.14 9.15
CA GLU A 296 -10.69 14.18 10.15
C GLU A 296 -11.91 13.50 10.77
N ILE A 297 -11.90 12.17 10.82
CA ILE A 297 -12.98 11.37 11.42
C ILE A 297 -12.49 10.49 12.57
N HIS A 298 -11.19 10.19 12.65
CA HIS A 298 -10.61 9.43 13.76
C HIS A 298 -9.11 9.71 13.91
N LYS A 299 -8.63 9.68 15.16
CA LYS A 299 -7.21 9.70 15.52
C LYS A 299 -6.91 8.49 16.39
N ALA A 300 -5.80 7.83 16.12
CA ALA A 300 -5.40 6.61 16.80
C ALA A 300 -3.88 6.52 16.91
N ASP A 301 -3.39 5.91 17.99
CA ASP A 301 -1.95 5.69 18.18
C ASP A 301 -1.45 4.42 17.46
N GLY A 302 -2.36 3.50 17.09
CA GLY A 302 -2.02 2.23 16.44
C GLY A 302 -3.11 1.70 15.50
N LEU A 303 -2.75 0.75 14.63
CA LEU A 303 -3.63 0.22 13.58
C LEU A 303 -4.86 -0.54 14.11
N LEU A 304 -4.74 -1.21 15.27
CA LEU A 304 -5.86 -1.96 15.87
C LEU A 304 -7.03 -1.03 16.25
N ASP A 305 -6.73 0.15 16.75
CA ASP A 305 -7.75 1.17 17.08
C ASP A 305 -8.43 1.68 15.79
N VAL A 306 -7.65 1.97 14.75
CA VAL A 306 -8.22 2.31 13.42
C VAL A 306 -9.13 1.19 12.92
N ARG A 307 -8.71 -0.06 13.06
CA ARG A 307 -9.48 -1.24 12.64
C ARG A 307 -10.82 -1.36 13.37
N ASP A 308 -10.81 -1.16 14.69
CA ASP A 308 -12.00 -1.17 15.55
C ASP A 308 -12.95 -0.01 15.23
N PHE A 309 -12.41 1.18 14.93
CA PHE A 309 -13.21 2.32 14.49
C PHE A 309 -13.88 2.05 13.13
N VAL A 310 -13.14 1.49 12.17
CA VAL A 310 -13.66 1.14 10.84
C VAL A 310 -14.81 0.15 10.93
N ASP A 311 -14.83 -0.76 11.91
CA ASP A 311 -15.95 -1.69 12.11
C ASP A 311 -17.23 -1.00 12.60
N LYS A 312 -17.12 0.13 13.30
CA LYS A 312 -18.23 0.79 13.98
C LYS A 312 -18.71 2.07 13.31
N THR A 313 -17.92 2.65 12.42
CA THR A 313 -18.20 3.96 11.84
C THR A 313 -19.49 3.97 10.98
N ASP A 314 -20.26 5.06 11.10
CA ASP A 314 -21.50 5.31 10.36
C ASP A 314 -21.30 5.97 8.99
N VAL A 315 -20.06 6.29 8.61
CA VAL A 315 -19.74 6.95 7.33
C VAL A 315 -20.34 6.20 6.13
N PHE A 316 -20.33 4.87 6.17
CA PHE A 316 -20.89 4.04 5.10
C PHE A 316 -22.43 4.07 5.05
N ASN A 317 -23.10 4.17 6.21
CA ASN A 317 -24.55 4.35 6.30
C ASN A 317 -24.96 5.69 5.68
N GLU A 318 -24.23 6.77 5.99
CA GLU A 318 -24.46 8.09 5.38
C GLU A 318 -24.35 8.06 3.85
N LEU A 319 -23.35 7.35 3.31
CA LEU A 319 -23.20 7.19 1.85
C LEU A 319 -24.36 6.42 1.24
N ARG A 320 -24.76 5.31 1.87
CA ARG A 320 -25.88 4.48 1.39
C ARG A 320 -27.16 5.29 1.26
N ASP A 321 -27.52 6.06 2.28
CA ASP A 321 -28.78 6.82 2.33
C ASP A 321 -28.87 7.89 1.22
N LEU A 322 -27.72 8.36 0.73
CA LEU A 322 -27.63 9.31 -0.37
C LEU A 322 -27.62 8.65 -1.76
N LEU A 323 -27.15 7.40 -1.86
CA LEU A 323 -26.84 6.74 -3.14
C LEU A 323 -27.84 5.67 -3.55
N CYS A 324 -28.25 4.79 -2.62
CA CYS A 324 -28.88 3.51 -2.95
C CYS A 324 -30.41 3.54 -2.80
N LYS A 325 -31.05 4.63 -3.24
CA LYS A 325 -32.50 4.80 -3.21
C LYS A 325 -33.24 3.86 -4.14
#